data_AF-A0A4S3M255-F1
#
_entry.id   AF-A0A4S3M255-F1
#
_cell.length_a   1.000
_cell.length_b   1.000
_cell.length_c   1.000
_cell.angle_alpha   90.00
_cell.angle_beta   90.00
_cell.angle_gamma   90.00
#
_symmetry.space_group_name_H-M   'P 1'
#
loop_
_entity.id
_entity.type
_entity.pdbx_description
1 polymer ?
#
loop_
_entity_poly.entity_id
_entity_poly.type
_entity_poly.pdbx_seq_one_letter_code
_entity_poly.pdbx_strand_id
1 'polypeptide(L)'
;MWKGANQQTFLKARELRRHTTESESVMKTLLNSNQFKAYKFRYQHPLGIYIVDFYSHRLQLVIEVDGEYHNTKKQIEFDNKRTEFLEYHNLKVIRFSNRMVLNNIKQVELALRSLIENNFPSAL
;
A
#
# COMPACT_ATOMS: atom_id res chain seq x y z
N MET A 1 15.05 1.82 12.96
CA MET A 1 13.90 0.94 12.68
C MET A 1 12.73 1.79 12.22
N TRP A 2 12.11 1.48 11.07
CA TRP A 2 11.08 2.34 10.46
C TRP A 2 9.76 2.22 11.23
N LYS A 3 9.31 3.31 11.86
CA LYS A 3 8.11 3.37 12.73
C LYS A 3 8.02 2.18 13.73
N GLY A 4 9.14 1.78 14.33
CA GLY A 4 9.19 0.68 15.32
C GLY A 4 9.26 -0.74 14.77
N ALA A 5 9.42 -0.94 13.45
CA ALA A 5 9.52 -2.28 12.87
C ALA A 5 10.79 -3.04 13.30
N ASN A 6 10.60 -4.25 13.83
CA ASN A 6 11.70 -5.11 14.32
C ASN A 6 12.25 -6.02 13.21
N GLN A 7 13.35 -6.72 13.50
CA GLN A 7 14.01 -7.62 12.55
C GLN A 7 13.07 -8.69 12.00
N GLN A 8 12.16 -9.24 12.81
CA GLN A 8 11.21 -10.25 12.36
C GLN A 8 10.24 -9.69 11.31
N THR A 9 9.74 -8.46 11.48
CA THR A 9 8.90 -7.81 10.47
C THR A 9 9.65 -7.63 9.14
N PHE A 10 10.93 -7.25 9.20
CA PHE A 10 11.75 -7.14 7.99
C PHE A 10 12.01 -8.49 7.31
N LEU A 11 12.21 -9.57 8.08
CA LEU A 11 12.36 -10.92 7.54
C LEU A 11 11.07 -11.39 6.87
N LYS A 12 9.90 -11.20 7.51
CA LYS A 12 8.59 -11.50 6.91
C LYS A 12 8.37 -10.73 5.62
N ALA A 13 8.68 -9.43 5.60
CA ALA A 13 8.59 -8.61 4.39
C ALA A 13 9.50 -9.11 3.26
N ARG A 14 10.67 -9.66 3.60
CA ARG A 14 11.56 -10.27 2.59
C ARG A 14 10.94 -11.53 1.99
N GLU A 15 10.31 -12.39 2.80
CA GLU A 15 9.60 -13.56 2.29
C GLU A 15 8.39 -13.17 1.45
N LEU A 16 7.59 -12.18 1.85
CA LEU A 16 6.47 -11.68 1.04
C LEU A 16 6.93 -11.19 -0.34
N ARG A 17 8.09 -10.51 -0.43
CA ARG A 17 8.66 -10.10 -1.73
C ARG A 17 9.09 -11.26 -2.63
N ARG A 18 9.25 -12.48 -2.09
CA ARG A 18 9.52 -13.70 -2.86
C ARG A 18 8.24 -14.37 -3.35
N HIS A 19 7.12 -14.09 -2.70
CA HIS A 19 5.80 -14.65 -2.98
C HIS A 19 4.82 -13.57 -3.48
N THR A 20 5.32 -12.66 -4.31
CA THR A 20 4.53 -11.59 -4.92
C THR A 20 3.40 -12.17 -5.77
N THR A 21 2.18 -11.69 -5.55
CA THR A 21 1.01 -12.10 -6.33
C THR A 21 1.03 -11.44 -7.72
N GLU A 22 0.21 -11.96 -8.64
CA GLU A 22 0.06 -11.37 -9.97
C GLU A 22 -0.44 -9.92 -9.90
N SER A 23 -1.45 -9.65 -9.07
CA SER A 23 -2.02 -8.31 -8.90
C SER A 23 -0.99 -7.33 -8.34
N GLU A 24 -0.20 -7.74 -7.34
CA GLU A 24 0.90 -6.93 -6.82
C GLU A 24 1.97 -6.67 -7.89
N SER A 25 2.30 -7.65 -8.73
CA SER A 25 3.26 -7.47 -9.82
C SER A 25 2.79 -6.43 -10.86
N VAL A 26 1.50 -6.49 -11.23
CA VAL A 26 0.86 -5.51 -12.10
C VAL A 26 0.87 -4.12 -11.47
N MET A 27 0.45 -4.00 -10.20
CA MET A 27 0.49 -2.73 -9.46
C MET A 27 1.91 -2.18 -9.34
N LYS A 28 2.90 -3.02 -9.04
CA LYS A 28 4.31 -2.63 -8.95
C LYS A 28 4.83 -2.08 -10.28
N THR A 29 4.41 -2.68 -11.40
CA THR A 29 4.77 -2.19 -12.74
C THR A 29 4.17 -0.80 -12.98
N LEU A 30 2.90 -0.59 -12.63
CA LEU A 30 2.25 0.72 -12.70
C LEU A 30 2.99 1.77 -11.87
N LEU A 31 3.25 1.47 -10.58
CA LEU A 31 3.88 2.42 -9.65
C LEU A 31 5.35 2.73 -9.96
N ASN A 32 6.02 1.89 -10.76
CA ASN A 32 7.39 2.14 -11.26
C ASN A 32 7.42 2.87 -12.61
N SER A 33 6.26 3.11 -13.24
CA SER A 33 6.19 3.88 -14.49
C SER A 33 6.67 5.33 -14.30
N ASN A 34 7.04 5.99 -15.39
CA ASN A 34 7.53 7.38 -15.36
C ASN A 34 6.55 8.34 -14.67
N GLN A 35 5.25 8.09 -14.78
CA GLN A 35 4.19 8.87 -14.15
C GLN A 35 4.26 8.85 -12.62
N PHE A 36 4.65 7.72 -12.01
CA PHE A 36 4.67 7.58 -10.55
C PHE A 36 6.07 7.53 -9.94
N LYS A 37 7.11 7.43 -10.77
CA LYS A 37 8.51 7.29 -10.35
C LYS A 37 8.97 8.36 -9.35
N ALA A 38 8.48 9.59 -9.48
CA ALA A 38 8.81 10.70 -8.59
C ALA A 38 8.33 10.49 -7.14
N TYR A 39 7.31 9.64 -6.94
CA TYR A 39 6.71 9.37 -5.62
C TYR A 39 7.40 8.24 -4.85
N LYS A 40 8.34 7.51 -5.48
CA LYS A 40 9.23 6.54 -4.84
C LYS A 40 8.50 5.50 -3.96
N PHE A 41 7.57 4.75 -4.56
CA PHE A 41 6.87 3.67 -3.87
C PHE A 41 7.83 2.54 -3.46
N ARG A 42 7.68 2.07 -2.22
CA ARG A 42 8.36 0.89 -1.67
C ARG A 42 7.37 -0.25 -1.59
N TYR A 43 7.80 -1.45 -1.97
CA TYR A 43 6.97 -2.65 -1.98
C TYR A 43 7.19 -3.53 -0.72
N GLN A 44 6.11 -4.10 -0.19
CA GLN A 44 6.03 -4.91 1.03
C GLN A 44 6.77 -4.24 2.21
N HIS A 45 6.38 -3.02 2.54
CA HIS A 45 7.12 -2.14 3.44
C HIS A 45 6.74 -2.38 4.92
N PRO A 46 7.70 -2.69 5.80
CA PRO A 46 7.44 -2.77 7.24
C PRO A 46 7.06 -1.43 7.86
N LEU A 47 5.98 -1.42 8.64
CA LEU A 47 5.51 -0.31 9.46
C LEU A 47 5.11 -0.85 10.84
N GLY A 48 6.00 -0.71 11.83
CA GLY A 48 5.80 -1.33 13.13
C GLY A 48 5.71 -2.86 13.04
N ILE A 49 4.62 -3.42 13.54
CA ILE A 49 4.33 -4.86 13.42
C ILE A 49 3.66 -5.24 12.10
N TYR A 50 3.25 -4.25 11.30
CA TYR A 50 2.53 -4.46 10.05
C TYR A 50 3.48 -4.41 8.85
N ILE A 51 3.06 -5.04 7.76
CA ILE A 51 3.70 -4.92 6.45
C ILE A 51 2.61 -4.49 5.49
N VAL A 52 2.89 -3.47 4.69
CA VAL A 52 1.93 -2.92 3.72
C VAL A 52 2.44 -3.14 2.31
N ASP A 53 1.55 -3.41 1.36
CA ASP A 53 1.96 -3.81 0.01
C ASP A 53 2.75 -2.71 -0.68
N PHE A 54 2.26 -1.46 -0.65
CA PHE A 54 3.00 -0.33 -1.20
C PHE A 54 2.97 0.89 -0.29
N TYR A 55 4.11 1.58 -0.21
CA TYR A 55 4.26 2.77 0.62
C TYR A 55 5.04 3.87 -0.09
N SER A 56 4.49 5.09 -0.11
CA SER A 56 5.22 6.30 -0.49
C SER A 56 5.40 7.22 0.71
N HIS A 57 6.66 7.51 1.06
CA HIS A 57 6.97 8.51 2.07
C HIS A 57 6.64 9.93 1.61
N ARG A 58 6.84 10.23 0.32
CA ARG A 58 6.55 11.56 -0.22
C ARG A 58 5.07 11.90 -0.12
N LEU A 59 4.21 10.91 -0.33
CA LEU A 59 2.75 11.09 -0.31
C LEU A 59 2.12 10.78 1.05
N GLN A 60 2.89 10.26 2.02
CA GLN A 60 2.35 9.62 3.23
C GLN A 60 1.21 8.63 2.92
N LEU A 61 1.38 7.86 1.84
CA LEU A 61 0.34 7.01 1.27
C LEU A 61 0.73 5.54 1.36
N VAL A 62 -0.22 4.74 1.84
CA VAL A 62 -0.23 3.28 1.78
C VAL A 62 -1.24 2.84 0.73
N ILE A 63 -0.84 1.94 -0.17
CA ILE A 63 -1.73 1.27 -1.11
C ILE A 63 -1.70 -0.22 -0.77
N GLU A 64 -2.87 -0.80 -0.58
CA GLU A 64 -3.03 -2.26 -0.43
C GLU A 64 -3.73 -2.85 -1.66
N VAL A 65 -3.25 -4.01 -2.07
CA VAL A 65 -3.85 -4.80 -3.14
C VAL A 65 -4.34 -6.08 -2.50
N ASP A 66 -5.62 -6.35 -2.67
CA ASP A 66 -6.37 -7.43 -2.01
C ASP A 66 -6.86 -7.09 -0.60
N GLY A 67 -8.05 -6.49 -0.55
CA GLY A 67 -8.73 -6.11 0.69
C GLY A 67 -9.99 -6.94 0.94
N GLU A 68 -9.96 -8.26 0.74
CA GLU A 68 -11.05 -9.09 1.28
C GLU A 68 -11.05 -8.99 2.82
N TYR A 69 -11.90 -8.09 3.32
CA TYR A 69 -12.35 -8.11 4.70
C TYR A 69 -13.24 -9.34 4.87
N HIS A 70 -12.68 -10.44 5.37
CA HIS A 70 -13.56 -11.45 5.93
C HIS A 70 -14.11 -10.89 7.24
N ASN A 71 -15.44 -10.72 7.31
CA ASN A 71 -16.18 -10.12 8.44
C ASN A 71 -16.21 -11.03 9.69
N THR A 72 -15.08 -11.64 10.05
CA THR A 72 -14.94 -12.31 11.34
C THR A 72 -14.65 -11.26 12.40
N LYS A 73 -15.22 -11.42 13.61
CA LYS A 73 -15.01 -10.46 14.72
C LYS A 73 -13.51 -10.21 15.03
N LYS A 74 -12.68 -11.25 14.92
CA LYS A 74 -11.23 -11.15 15.13
C LYS A 74 -10.52 -10.31 14.07
N GLN A 75 -10.98 -10.40 12.82
CA GLN A 75 -10.40 -9.63 11.71
C GLN A 75 -10.77 -8.15 11.81
N ILE A 76 -12.02 -7.85 12.18
CA ILE A 76 -12.47 -6.47 12.44
C ILE A 76 -11.63 -5.80 13.53
N GLU A 77 -11.38 -6.49 14.65
CA GLU A 77 -10.57 -5.91 15.74
C GLU A 77 -9.12 -5.69 15.32
N PHE A 78 -8.54 -6.61 14.56
CA PHE A 78 -7.18 -6.48 14.02
C PHE A 78 -7.08 -5.32 13.02
N ASP A 79 -8.08 -5.18 12.15
CA ASP A 79 -8.15 -4.12 11.14
C ASP A 79 -8.34 -2.74 11.78
N ASN A 80 -9.10 -2.65 12.88
CA ASN A 80 -9.24 -1.41 13.65
C ASN A 80 -7.90 -0.97 14.24
N LYS A 81 -7.19 -1.87 14.96
CA LYS A 81 -5.86 -1.56 15.52
C LYS A 81 -4.85 -1.17 14.45
N ARG A 82 -4.90 -1.85 13.30
CA ARG A 82 -4.05 -1.53 12.15
C ARG A 82 -4.37 -0.16 11.59
N THR A 83 -5.65 0.18 11.46
CA THR A 83 -6.10 1.49 10.97
C THR A 83 -5.67 2.60 11.93
N GLU A 84 -5.93 2.44 13.23
CA GLU A 84 -5.48 3.38 14.28
C GLU A 84 -3.97 3.62 14.24
N PHE A 85 -3.16 2.56 14.07
CA PHE A 85 -1.72 2.69 13.96
C PHE A 85 -1.29 3.51 12.73
N LEU A 86 -1.92 3.28 11.57
CA LEU A 86 -1.59 4.00 10.34
C LEU A 86 -2.04 5.47 10.42
N GLU A 87 -3.21 5.73 11.00
CA GLU A 87 -3.76 7.08 11.22
C GLU A 87 -2.94 7.88 12.23
N TYR A 88 -2.55 7.29 13.37
CA TYR A 88 -1.63 7.89 14.34
C TYR A 88 -0.33 8.35 13.68
N HIS A 89 0.05 7.65 12.62
CA HIS A 89 1.23 7.90 11.84
C HIS A 89 1.02 8.82 10.62
N ASN A 90 -0.14 9.48 10.54
CA ASN A 90 -0.59 10.36 9.46
C ASN A 90 -0.52 9.73 8.07
N LEU A 91 -0.76 8.42 7.99
CA LEU A 91 -0.74 7.68 6.73
C LEU A 91 -2.15 7.56 6.16
N LYS A 92 -2.32 7.96 4.91
CA LYS A 92 -3.53 7.68 4.14
C LYS A 92 -3.46 6.25 3.60
N VAL A 93 -4.57 5.53 3.64
CA VAL A 93 -4.65 4.15 3.14
C VAL A 93 -5.70 4.08 2.04
N ILE A 94 -5.33 3.54 0.88
CA ILE A 94 -6.25 3.20 -0.20
C ILE A 94 -6.11 1.72 -0.53
N ARG A 95 -7.22 1.08 -0.91
CA ARG A 95 -7.27 -0.36 -1.21
C ARG A 95 -7.84 -0.60 -2.58
N PHE A 96 -7.22 -1.49 -3.33
CA PHE A 96 -7.72 -1.97 -4.63
C PHE A 96 -7.94 -3.48 -4.57
N SER A 97 -9.05 -3.95 -5.12
CA SER A 97 -9.28 -5.40 -5.24
C SER A 97 -8.38 -5.99 -6.31
N ASN A 98 -8.02 -7.27 -6.17
CA ASN A 98 -7.29 -8.01 -7.20
C ASN A 98 -7.96 -7.88 -8.57
N ARG A 99 -9.29 -8.02 -8.62
CA ARG A 99 -10.07 -7.86 -9.85
C ARG A 99 -9.88 -6.49 -10.50
N MET A 100 -9.84 -5.42 -9.71
CA MET A 100 -9.65 -4.07 -10.25
C MET A 100 -8.24 -3.90 -10.80
N VAL A 101 -7.22 -4.38 -10.09
CA VAL A 101 -5.83 -4.29 -10.53
C VAL A 101 -5.57 -5.11 -11.80
N LEU A 102 -6.07 -6.36 -11.84
CA LEU A 102 -5.84 -7.27 -12.96
C LEU A 102 -6.65 -6.88 -14.20
N ASN A 103 -7.91 -6.47 -14.03
CA ASN A 103 -8.82 -6.28 -15.15
C ASN A 103 -9.06 -4.81 -15.53
N ASN A 104 -8.76 -3.87 -14.63
CA ASN A 104 -9.10 -2.45 -14.78
C ASN A 104 -7.94 -1.53 -14.37
N ILE A 105 -6.69 -1.88 -14.69
CA ILE A 105 -5.49 -1.15 -14.24
C ILE A 105 -5.51 0.36 -14.62
N LYS A 106 -6.12 0.71 -15.75
CA LYS A 106 -6.31 2.13 -16.16
C LYS A 106 -7.21 2.91 -15.19
N GLN A 107 -8.23 2.27 -14.62
CA GLN A 107 -9.08 2.92 -13.61
C GLN A 107 -8.31 3.11 -12.29
N VAL A 108 -7.47 2.14 -11.92
CA VAL A 108 -6.56 2.26 -10.76
C VAL A 108 -5.59 3.42 -10.95
N GLU A 109 -4.98 3.53 -12.14
CA GLU A 109 -4.11 4.64 -12.51
C GLU A 109 -4.82 5.99 -12.35
N LEU A 110 -5.99 6.16 -12.98
CA LEU A 110 -6.76 7.41 -12.89
C LEU A 110 -7.14 7.74 -11.45
N ALA A 111 -7.58 6.77 -10.66
CA ALA A 111 -7.92 6.97 -9.25
C ALA A 111 -6.70 7.44 -8.45
N LEU A 112 -5.53 6.83 -8.66
CA LEU A 112 -4.29 7.24 -7.98
C LEU A 112 -3.85 8.64 -8.38
N ARG A 113 -3.93 8.99 -9.67
CA ARG A 113 -3.61 10.34 -10.13
C ARG A 113 -4.51 11.38 -9.51
N SER A 114 -5.83 11.20 -9.60
CA SER A 114 -6.80 12.12 -9.01
C SER A 114 -6.58 12.27 -7.50
N LEU A 115 -6.25 11.18 -6.80
CA LEU A 115 -5.92 11.24 -5.38
C LEU A 115 -4.66 12.09 -5.14
N ILE A 116 -3.60 11.88 -5.91
CA ILE A 116 -2.34 12.62 -5.74
C ILE A 116 -2.54 14.10 -6.08
N GLU A 117 -3.20 14.43 -7.19
CA GLU A 117 -3.47 15.80 -7.63
C GLU A 117 -4.29 16.58 -6.58
N ASN A 118 -5.34 15.97 -6.03
CA ASN A 118 -6.18 16.62 -5.00
C ASN A 118 -5.46 16.82 -3.66
N ASN A 119 -4.44 16.01 -3.35
CA ASN A 119 -3.72 16.09 -2.08
C ASN A 119 -2.36 16.80 -2.19
N PHE A 120 -1.84 16.97 -3.41
CA PHE A 120 -0.53 17.55 -3.71
C PHE A 120 -0.57 18.33 -5.04
N PRO A 121 -1.29 19.46 -5.11
CA PRO A 121 -1.55 20.19 -6.37
C PRO A 121 -0.30 20.77 -7.05
N SER A 122 0.84 20.81 -6.36
CA SER A 122 2.12 21.31 -6.90
C SER A 122 3.09 20.20 -7.36
N ALA A 123 2.61 18.95 -7.53
CA ALA A 123 3.45 17.78 -7.84
C ALA A 123 3.48 17.39 -9.33
N LEU A 124 2.83 18.16 -10.21
CA LEU A 124 2.90 18.08 -11.66
C LEU A 124 3.53 19.36 -12.22
#